data_AF-A0A2M8NG45-F1
#
_entry.id   AF-A0A2M8NG45-F1
#
_cell.length_a   1.000
_cell.length_b   1.000
_cell.length_c   1.000
_cell.angle_alpha   90.00
_cell.angle_beta   90.00
_cell.angle_gamma   90.00
#
_symmetry.space_group_name_H-M   'P 1'
#
loop_
_entity.id
_entity.type
_entity.pdbx_description
1 polymer ?
#
loop_
_entity_poly.entity_id
_entity_poly.type
_entity_poly.pdbx_seq_one_letter_code
_entity_poly.pdbx_strand_id
1 'polypeptide(L)'
;MGSDHECTTVEEALEKLRLGLTIFIREGTTTRNLRPLLPLVTPANHHRLCFCTDDRQPASLIDEGSIDFMVRTAIAEGIDPITAIRMGTINTANYFRLYHRGAVAPGRHADLIVFSDLHDLRVEMVFRNGMLVAQDGEIVAEMPPRRQIDLRSSMNVRLDSLDFRIPAAGQRVHVIGGLGDQVVTEHFIDDALIVGGEAVSDPARDLLK
;
A
#
# COMPACT_ATOMS: atom_id res chain seq x y z
N MET A 1 -5.05 -4.81 19.38
CA MET A 1 -4.76 -4.13 18.11
C MET A 1 -5.55 -2.83 18.05
N GLY A 2 -4.96 -1.72 17.57
CA GLY A 2 -5.60 -0.39 17.58
C GLY A 2 -5.81 0.23 16.19
N SER A 3 -5.42 -0.47 15.13
CA SER A 3 -5.57 -0.05 13.74
C SER A 3 -5.73 -1.27 12.83
N ASP A 4 -6.15 -1.01 11.60
CA ASP A 4 -6.17 -1.98 10.51
C ASP A 4 -5.99 -1.30 9.16
N HIS A 5 -5.42 -2.01 8.20
CA HIS A 5 -5.24 -1.61 6.80
C HIS A 5 -5.78 -2.65 5.80
N GLU A 6 -6.35 -3.75 6.28
CA GLU A 6 -6.87 -4.86 5.45
C GLU A 6 -8.35 -4.70 5.09
N CYS A 7 -8.88 -3.48 5.12
CA CYS A 7 -10.25 -3.24 4.71
C CYS A 7 -10.38 -3.28 3.19
N THR A 8 -11.36 -4.02 2.69
CA THR A 8 -11.65 -4.09 1.24
C THR A 8 -12.92 -3.35 0.86
N THR A 9 -13.84 -3.16 1.82
CA THR A 9 -15.13 -2.46 1.63
C THR A 9 -15.33 -1.33 2.64
N VAL A 10 -16.19 -0.38 2.28
CA VAL A 10 -16.56 0.75 3.15
C VAL A 10 -17.29 0.24 4.39
N GLU A 11 -18.16 -0.77 4.23
CA GLU A 11 -18.95 -1.37 5.30
C GLU A 11 -18.04 -1.99 6.36
N GLU A 12 -17.06 -2.79 5.93
CA GLU A 12 -16.06 -3.41 6.81
C GLU A 12 -15.23 -2.35 7.55
N ALA A 13 -14.74 -1.34 6.82
CA ALA A 13 -13.96 -0.27 7.41
C ALA A 13 -14.77 0.53 8.44
N LEU A 14 -16.06 0.76 8.18
CA LEU A 14 -16.97 1.46 9.07
C LEU A 14 -17.26 0.65 10.34
N GLU A 15 -17.43 -0.67 10.23
CA GLU A 15 -17.55 -1.56 11.38
C GLU A 15 -16.31 -1.45 12.28
N LYS A 16 -15.11 -1.57 11.70
CA LYS A 16 -13.84 -1.47 12.44
C LYS A 16 -13.65 -0.09 13.09
N LEU A 17 -14.06 0.99 12.42
CA LEU A 17 -14.10 2.33 13.01
C LEU A 17 -15.00 2.39 14.25
N ARG A 18 -16.22 1.83 14.16
CA ARG A 18 -17.18 1.78 15.28
C ARG A 18 -16.65 0.99 16.47
N LEU A 19 -15.86 -0.05 16.21
CA LEU A 19 -15.18 -0.85 17.23
C LEU A 19 -13.94 -0.16 17.83
N GLY A 20 -13.61 1.05 17.40
CA GLY A 20 -12.51 1.81 17.99
C GLY A 20 -11.17 1.62 17.29
N LEU A 21 -11.10 1.07 16.08
CA LEU A 21 -9.86 1.02 15.32
C LEU A 21 -9.62 2.34 14.55
N THR A 22 -8.35 2.63 14.27
CA THR A 22 -7.93 3.63 13.27
C THR A 22 -7.72 2.92 11.94
N ILE A 23 -8.32 3.43 10.87
CA ILE A 23 -8.18 2.79 9.55
C ILE A 23 -7.02 3.45 8.80
N PHE A 24 -6.10 2.62 8.33
CA PHE A 24 -5.07 3.01 7.40
C PHE A 24 -5.54 2.57 6.00
N ILE A 25 -6.02 3.51 5.20
CA ILE A 25 -6.42 3.24 3.82
C ILE A 25 -5.15 2.92 3.03
N ARG A 26 -5.10 1.72 2.44
CA ARG A 26 -3.93 1.17 1.74
C ARG A 26 -3.96 1.47 0.24
N GLU A 27 -2.80 1.83 -0.31
CA GLU A 27 -2.56 1.87 -1.75
C GLU A 27 -1.18 1.27 -2.08
N GLY A 28 -1.17 -0.06 -2.18
CA GLY A 28 -0.01 -0.86 -2.58
C GLY A 28 0.06 -1.07 -4.09
N THR A 29 1.03 -1.86 -4.55
CA THR A 29 1.12 -2.22 -5.98
C THR A 29 0.07 -3.25 -6.41
N THR A 30 -0.22 -4.22 -5.54
CA THR A 30 -1.17 -5.32 -5.80
C THR A 30 -2.40 -5.24 -4.89
N THR A 31 -2.56 -4.14 -4.15
CA THR A 31 -3.64 -3.91 -3.19
C THR A 31 -4.11 -2.46 -3.28
N ARG A 32 -5.00 -2.19 -4.24
CA ARG A 32 -5.48 -0.84 -4.55
C ARG A 32 -6.81 -0.55 -3.85
N ASN A 33 -6.75 -0.21 -2.56
CA ASN A 33 -7.93 0.02 -1.72
C ASN A 33 -8.26 1.51 -1.55
N LEU A 34 -7.44 2.44 -2.07
CA LEU A 34 -7.68 3.87 -1.89
C LEU A 34 -9.04 4.30 -2.42
N ARG A 35 -9.24 4.22 -3.74
CA ARG A 35 -10.50 4.65 -4.38
C ARG A 35 -11.74 3.95 -3.80
N PRO A 36 -11.77 2.62 -3.62
CA PRO A 36 -12.91 1.95 -3.01
C PRO A 36 -13.26 2.45 -1.60
N LEU A 37 -12.27 2.87 -0.81
CA LEU A 37 -12.46 3.30 0.58
C LEU A 37 -12.61 4.81 0.76
N LEU A 38 -12.31 5.65 -0.23
CA LEU A 38 -12.50 7.11 -0.12
C LEU A 38 -13.93 7.54 0.28
N PRO A 39 -15.02 6.86 -0.14
CA PRO A 39 -16.37 7.18 0.33
C PRO A 39 -16.56 7.06 1.85
N LEU A 40 -15.66 6.38 2.58
CA LEU A 40 -15.67 6.31 4.04
C LEU A 40 -15.37 7.66 4.70
N VAL A 41 -14.66 8.56 4.00
CA VAL A 41 -14.14 9.80 4.57
C VAL A 41 -15.28 10.80 4.78
N THR A 42 -15.51 11.20 6.03
CA THR A 42 -16.51 12.21 6.39
C THR A 42 -15.93 13.23 7.37
N PRO A 43 -16.51 14.44 7.47
CA PRO A 43 -16.12 15.42 8.49
C PRO A 43 -16.19 14.87 9.92
N ALA A 44 -17.08 13.90 10.18
CA ALA A 44 -17.25 13.31 11.50
C ALA A 44 -16.18 12.27 11.86
N ASN A 45 -15.58 11.58 10.88
CA ASN A 45 -14.69 10.42 11.16
C ASN A 45 -13.25 10.58 10.64
N HIS A 46 -12.97 11.56 9.77
CA HIS A 46 -11.69 11.68 9.08
C HIS A 46 -10.47 11.71 10.01
N HIS A 47 -10.63 12.03 11.31
CA HIS A 47 -9.56 12.06 12.31
C HIS A 47 -9.08 10.68 12.76
N ARG A 48 -9.76 9.62 12.34
CA ARG A 48 -9.40 8.22 12.59
C ARG A 48 -8.97 7.50 11.32
N LEU A 49 -8.73 8.25 10.24
CA LEU A 49 -8.30 7.74 8.95
C LEU A 49 -6.88 8.21 8.67
N CYS A 50 -6.03 7.29 8.24
CA CYS A 50 -4.65 7.52 7.82
C CYS A 50 -4.43 6.90 6.44
N PHE A 51 -3.34 7.28 5.78
CA PHE A 51 -2.86 6.59 4.57
C PHE A 51 -1.69 5.66 4.89
N CYS A 52 -1.60 4.54 4.19
CA CYS A 52 -0.41 3.69 4.13
C CYS A 52 -0.22 3.13 2.72
N THR A 53 1.02 2.85 2.34
CA THR A 53 1.28 2.15 1.08
C THR A 53 1.31 0.65 1.25
N ASP A 54 1.65 0.18 2.45
CA ASP A 54 2.03 -1.22 2.69
C ASP A 54 3.13 -1.61 1.69
N ASP A 55 2.93 -2.63 0.85
CA ASP A 55 3.88 -3.05 -0.16
C ASP A 55 3.79 -2.23 -1.46
N ARG A 56 4.90 -1.61 -1.85
CA ARG A 56 5.08 -1.02 -3.19
C ARG A 56 6.33 -1.55 -3.89
N GLN A 57 6.16 -1.85 -5.16
CA GLN A 57 7.28 -2.18 -6.04
C GLN A 57 8.05 -0.91 -6.43
N PRO A 58 9.36 -1.01 -6.72
CA PRO A 58 10.19 0.13 -7.10
C PRO A 58 9.64 0.92 -8.30
N ALA A 59 9.11 0.24 -9.32
CA ALA A 59 8.52 0.89 -10.49
C ALA A 59 7.33 1.78 -10.08
N SER A 60 6.36 1.23 -9.33
CA SER A 60 5.20 1.97 -8.84
C SER A 60 5.57 3.14 -7.92
N LEU A 61 6.67 3.03 -7.17
CA LEU A 61 7.16 4.12 -6.32
C LEU A 61 7.76 5.26 -7.15
N ILE A 62 8.46 4.94 -8.24
CA ILE A 62 9.06 5.92 -9.16
C ILE A 62 7.95 6.62 -9.97
N ASP A 63 7.00 5.86 -10.49
CA ASP A 63 6.01 6.38 -11.45
C ASP A 63 4.86 7.14 -10.77
N GLU A 64 4.35 6.62 -9.65
CA GLU A 64 3.16 7.18 -8.98
C GLU A 64 3.53 8.01 -7.74
N GLY A 65 4.57 7.60 -7.01
CA GLY A 65 4.94 8.13 -5.70
C GLY A 65 4.56 7.20 -4.53
N SER A 66 4.49 7.78 -3.33
CA SER A 66 4.20 7.11 -2.06
C SER A 66 2.92 7.68 -1.43
N ILE A 67 2.95 8.13 -0.16
CA ILE A 67 1.81 8.78 0.49
C ILE A 67 1.36 10.04 -0.27
N ASP A 68 2.28 10.73 -0.95
CA ASP A 68 1.95 11.89 -1.79
C ASP A 68 1.00 11.54 -2.94
N PHE A 69 1.14 10.37 -3.55
CA PHE A 69 0.22 9.84 -4.55
C PHE A 69 -1.20 9.70 -3.97
N MET A 70 -1.29 9.18 -2.75
CA MET A 70 -2.56 8.92 -2.09
C MET A 70 -3.28 10.23 -1.75
N VAL A 71 -2.54 11.25 -1.29
CA VAL A 71 -3.08 12.58 -1.03
C VAL A 71 -3.57 13.23 -2.32
N ARG A 72 -2.76 13.22 -3.40
CA ARG A 72 -3.17 13.77 -4.71
C ARG A 72 -4.42 13.06 -5.24
N THR A 73 -4.45 11.73 -5.16
CA THR A 73 -5.59 10.93 -5.63
C THR A 73 -6.84 11.23 -4.81
N ALA A 74 -6.76 11.30 -3.48
CA ALA A 74 -7.90 11.66 -2.65
C ALA A 74 -8.50 13.02 -3.01
N ILE A 75 -7.64 14.02 -3.28
CA ILE A 75 -8.07 15.36 -3.70
C ILE A 75 -8.74 15.31 -5.07
N ALA A 76 -8.16 14.60 -6.04
CA ALA A 76 -8.72 14.43 -7.37
C ALA A 76 -10.10 13.73 -7.36
N GLU A 77 -10.32 12.83 -6.40
CA GLU A 77 -11.59 12.13 -6.16
C GLU A 77 -12.58 12.96 -5.30
N GLY A 78 -12.25 14.21 -4.98
CA GLY A 78 -13.16 15.19 -4.37
C GLY A 78 -13.07 15.32 -2.85
N ILE A 79 -12.08 14.70 -2.20
CA ILE A 79 -11.81 14.96 -0.77
C ILE A 79 -11.21 16.36 -0.61
N ASP A 80 -11.73 17.12 0.36
CA ASP A 80 -11.18 18.43 0.74
C ASP A 80 -9.65 18.35 0.95
N PRO A 81 -8.85 19.22 0.31
CA PRO A 81 -7.39 19.17 0.41
C PRO A 81 -6.85 19.19 1.82
N ILE A 82 -7.46 19.99 2.72
CA ILE A 82 -7.03 20.06 4.10
C ILE A 82 -7.27 18.72 4.79
N THR A 83 -8.41 18.08 4.56
CA THR A 83 -8.73 16.74 5.07
C THR A 83 -7.77 15.67 4.57
N ALA A 84 -7.46 15.64 3.26
CA ALA A 84 -6.52 14.69 2.67
C ALA A 84 -5.10 14.87 3.26
N ILE A 85 -4.61 16.11 3.35
CA ILE A 85 -3.32 16.42 3.98
C ILE A 85 -3.33 15.98 5.44
N ARG A 86 -4.42 16.21 6.18
CA ARG A 86 -4.57 15.82 7.58
C ARG A 86 -4.43 14.30 7.79
N MET A 87 -5.02 13.52 6.89
CA MET A 87 -4.93 12.05 6.87
C MET A 87 -3.51 11.55 6.59
N GLY A 88 -2.74 12.26 5.76
CA GLY A 88 -1.33 11.96 5.48
C GLY A 88 -0.33 12.51 6.50
N THR A 89 -0.76 13.32 7.48
CA THR A 89 0.13 14.04 8.41
C THR A 89 -0.27 13.87 9.88
N ILE A 90 -1.09 14.78 10.43
CA ILE A 90 -1.37 14.87 11.87
C ILE A 90 -2.13 13.67 12.40
N ASN A 91 -2.98 13.01 11.59
CA ASN A 91 -3.69 11.81 12.03
C ASN A 91 -2.70 10.69 12.34
N THR A 92 -1.79 10.42 11.41
CA THR A 92 -0.71 9.42 11.56
C THR A 92 0.23 9.80 12.69
N ALA A 93 0.63 11.07 12.79
CA ALA A 93 1.47 11.54 13.89
C ALA A 93 0.80 11.35 15.26
N ASN A 94 -0.49 11.66 15.39
CA ASN A 94 -1.22 11.46 16.63
C ASN A 94 -1.37 9.98 16.97
N TYR A 95 -1.67 9.13 15.99
CA TYR A 95 -1.78 7.68 16.19
C TYR A 95 -0.49 7.08 16.77
N PHE A 96 0.67 7.42 16.19
CA PHE A 96 1.98 6.98 16.67
C PHE A 96 2.55 7.81 17.83
N ARG A 97 1.78 8.77 18.37
CA ARG A 97 2.19 9.67 19.47
C ARG A 97 3.45 10.49 19.15
N LEU A 98 3.67 10.79 17.88
CA LEU A 98 4.72 11.67 17.38
C LEU A 98 4.27 13.14 17.48
N TYR A 99 3.99 13.60 18.71
CA TYR A 99 3.36 14.90 18.96
C TYR A 99 4.14 16.12 18.45
N HIS A 100 5.43 15.91 18.16
CA HIS A 100 6.33 16.92 17.60
C HIS A 100 6.32 16.96 16.05
N ARG A 101 5.45 16.19 15.38
CA ARG A 101 5.35 16.08 13.90
C ARG A 101 3.92 16.28 13.40
N GLY A 102 3.75 16.36 12.08
CA GLY A 102 2.46 16.29 11.41
C GLY A 102 1.63 17.59 11.41
N ALA A 103 2.12 18.68 12.01
CA ALA A 103 1.47 19.98 11.92
C ALA A 103 2.50 21.11 11.98
N VAL A 104 2.17 22.24 11.34
CA VAL A 104 2.96 23.47 11.39
C VAL A 104 2.52 24.28 12.62
N ALA A 105 3.32 24.21 13.68
CA ALA A 105 3.06 24.94 14.92
C ALA A 105 4.35 25.15 15.73
N PRO A 106 4.44 26.21 16.56
CA PRO A 106 5.56 26.40 17.48
C PRO A 106 5.81 25.15 18.35
N GLY A 107 7.08 24.79 18.53
CA GLY A 107 7.51 23.63 19.31
C GLY A 107 7.46 22.28 18.58
N ARG A 108 7.08 22.25 17.29
CA ARG A 108 7.16 21.06 16.42
C ARG A 108 8.38 21.13 15.50
N HIS A 109 8.78 19.97 14.96
CA HIS A 109 9.84 19.93 13.96
C HIS A 109 9.38 20.61 12.67
N ALA A 110 10.28 21.38 12.07
CA ALA A 110 10.08 22.00 10.76
C ALA A 110 10.31 20.97 9.63
N ASP A 111 9.51 19.91 9.64
CA ASP A 111 9.35 18.99 8.52
C ASP A 111 8.21 19.53 7.66
N LEU A 112 8.55 20.21 6.57
CA LEU A 112 7.63 21.01 5.77
C LEU A 112 7.68 20.58 4.31
N ILE A 113 6.54 20.66 3.64
CA ILE A 113 6.43 20.51 2.20
C ILE A 113 5.72 21.77 1.70
N VAL A 114 6.30 22.42 0.70
CA VAL A 114 5.74 23.62 0.08
C VAL A 114 5.17 23.24 -1.28
N PHE A 115 3.92 23.61 -1.50
CA PHE A 115 3.20 23.38 -2.76
C PHE A 115 2.76 24.71 -3.35
N SER A 116 2.66 24.78 -4.68
CA SER A 116 2.16 25.96 -5.39
C SER A 116 0.63 26.09 -5.34
N ASP A 117 -0.07 24.96 -5.28
CA ASP A 117 -1.53 24.86 -5.24
C ASP A 117 -1.93 23.74 -4.27
N LEU A 118 -3.05 23.91 -3.57
CA LEU A 118 -3.61 22.89 -2.67
C LEU A 118 -4.47 21.86 -3.41
N HIS A 119 -4.96 22.15 -4.61
CA HIS A 119 -5.74 21.21 -5.43
C HIS A 119 -4.86 20.45 -6.41
N ASP A 120 -3.69 20.99 -6.76
CA ASP A 120 -2.64 20.34 -7.54
C ASP A 120 -1.33 20.36 -6.73
N LEU A 121 -1.10 19.31 -5.94
CA LEU A 121 0.03 19.22 -5.00
C LEU A 121 1.36 18.94 -5.70
N ARG A 122 1.80 19.89 -6.53
CA ARG A 122 3.16 19.96 -7.04
C ARG A 122 4.10 20.43 -5.93
N VAL A 123 5.06 19.59 -5.57
CA VAL A 123 6.05 19.88 -4.53
C VAL A 123 7.14 20.79 -5.07
N GLU A 124 7.25 21.98 -4.49
CA GLU A 124 8.28 22.97 -4.85
C GLU A 124 9.51 22.84 -3.95
N MET A 125 9.30 22.66 -2.64
CA MET A 125 10.37 22.53 -1.66
C MET A 125 10.01 21.52 -0.57
N VAL A 126 11.03 20.80 -0.08
CA VAL A 126 10.92 19.92 1.07
C VAL A 126 11.95 20.32 2.12
N PHE A 127 11.49 20.53 3.34
CA PHE A 127 12.32 20.81 4.50
C PHE A 127 12.26 19.63 5.47
N ARG A 128 13.41 19.27 6.04
CA ARG A 128 13.52 18.31 7.14
C ARG A 128 14.27 18.96 8.29
N ASN A 129 13.67 18.98 9.48
CA ASN A 129 14.21 19.68 10.65
C ASN A 129 14.65 21.13 10.34
N GLY A 130 13.91 21.84 9.47
CA GLY A 130 14.19 23.22 9.07
C GLY A 130 15.28 23.39 8.01
N MET A 131 15.89 22.31 7.51
CA MET A 131 16.87 22.36 6.42
C MET A 131 16.20 22.02 5.09
N LEU A 132 16.47 22.79 4.04
CA LEU A 132 16.03 22.47 2.68
C LEU A 132 16.75 21.20 2.20
N VAL A 133 15.99 20.15 1.88
CA VAL A 133 16.53 18.84 1.46
C VAL A 133 16.20 18.47 0.03
N ALA A 134 15.11 19.02 -0.51
CA ALA A 134 14.77 18.88 -1.93
C ALA A 134 14.12 20.17 -2.45
N GLN A 135 14.35 20.47 -3.71
CA GLN A 135 13.78 21.61 -4.42
C GLN A 135 13.56 21.22 -5.89
N ASP A 136 12.42 21.62 -6.47
CA ASP A 136 12.09 21.38 -7.89
C ASP A 136 12.18 19.90 -8.30
N GLY A 137 11.82 18.99 -7.38
CA GLY A 137 11.86 17.53 -7.59
C GLY A 137 13.23 16.88 -7.37
N GLU A 138 14.28 17.66 -7.11
CA GLU A 138 15.64 17.16 -6.96
C GLU A 138 16.11 17.24 -5.49
N ILE A 139 16.91 16.25 -5.08
CA ILE A 139 17.54 16.26 -3.75
C ILE A 139 18.70 17.26 -3.77
N VAL A 140 18.67 18.24 -2.86
CA VAL A 140 19.71 19.29 -2.74
C VAL A 140 20.58 19.14 -1.49
N ALA A 141 20.19 18.27 -0.56
CA ALA A 141 21.00 17.97 0.62
C ALA A 141 22.07 16.91 0.35
N GLU A 142 23.17 16.99 1.10
CA GLU A 142 24.20 15.95 1.11
C GLU A 142 23.61 14.64 1.67
N MET A 143 23.62 13.60 0.84
CA MET A 143 23.13 12.29 1.22
C MET A 143 24.27 11.47 1.85
N PRO A 144 24.04 10.82 3.01
CA PRO A 144 25.05 9.93 3.57
C PRO A 144 25.37 8.80 2.60
N PRO A 145 26.61 8.26 2.63
CA PRO A 145 26.99 7.15 1.77
C PRO A 145 26.06 5.95 2.02
N ARG A 146 25.72 5.26 0.94
CA ARG A 146 24.88 4.05 1.03
C ARG A 146 25.57 3.04 1.92
N ARG A 147 24.87 2.59 2.96
CA ARG A 147 25.35 1.51 3.82
C ARG A 147 25.52 0.26 2.96
N GLN A 148 26.72 -0.31 2.95
CA GLN A 148 26.93 -1.63 2.37
C GLN A 148 26.21 -2.67 3.23
N ILE A 149 25.28 -3.40 2.62
CA ILE A 149 24.58 -4.52 3.25
C ILE A 149 25.23 -5.79 2.70
N ASP A 150 25.87 -6.57 3.58
CA ASP A 150 26.41 -7.88 3.20
C ASP A 150 25.27 -8.89 3.17
N LEU A 151 24.77 -9.18 1.97
CA LEU A 151 23.73 -10.18 1.73
C LEU A 151 24.38 -11.52 1.43
N ARG A 152 24.07 -12.52 2.25
CA ARG A 152 24.47 -13.91 2.01
C ARG A 152 23.64 -14.49 0.85
N SER A 153 24.20 -15.46 0.14
CA SER A 153 23.39 -16.29 -0.76
C SER A 153 22.28 -16.97 0.04
N SER A 154 21.02 -16.69 -0.30
CA SER A 154 19.84 -17.27 0.33
C SER A 154 19.31 -18.51 -0.39
N MET A 155 19.76 -18.75 -1.63
CA MET A 155 19.33 -19.87 -2.45
C MET A 155 20.04 -21.17 -2.04
N ASN A 156 19.41 -21.92 -1.13
CA ASN A 156 19.91 -23.19 -0.61
C ASN A 156 19.05 -24.35 -1.12
N VAL A 157 19.10 -24.60 -2.43
CA VAL A 157 18.26 -25.61 -3.10
C VAL A 157 19.13 -26.61 -3.88
N ARG A 158 18.80 -27.90 -3.78
CA ARG A 158 19.35 -28.95 -4.64
C ARG A 158 18.52 -29.06 -5.92
N LEU A 159 18.99 -28.40 -6.98
CA LEU A 159 18.27 -28.28 -8.25
C LEU A 159 17.96 -29.65 -8.88
N ASP A 160 18.83 -30.63 -8.68
CA ASP A 160 18.68 -32.02 -9.15
C ASP A 160 17.54 -32.79 -8.45
N SER A 161 17.05 -32.29 -7.32
CA SER A 161 15.97 -32.91 -6.56
C SER A 161 14.60 -32.22 -6.74
N LEU A 162 14.52 -31.21 -7.60
CA LEU A 162 13.25 -30.51 -7.86
C LEU A 162 12.33 -31.37 -8.73
N ASP A 163 11.12 -31.61 -8.23
CA ASP A 163 10.04 -32.26 -8.97
C ASP A 163 8.77 -31.41 -8.87
N PHE A 164 8.30 -30.93 -10.02
CA PHE A 164 7.11 -30.07 -10.14
C PHE A 164 5.90 -30.85 -10.70
N ARG A 165 5.97 -32.19 -10.71
CA ARG A 165 4.86 -33.04 -11.12
C ARG A 165 3.84 -33.18 -10.00
N ILE A 166 2.58 -33.29 -10.36
CA ILE A 166 1.45 -33.45 -9.44
C ILE A 166 0.69 -34.71 -9.86
N PRO A 167 0.91 -35.86 -9.20
CA PRO A 167 0.23 -37.09 -9.56
C PRO A 167 -1.28 -36.93 -9.48
N ALA A 168 -2.00 -37.37 -10.51
CA ALA A 168 -3.45 -37.27 -10.55
C ALA A 168 -4.07 -38.30 -9.59
N ALA A 169 -4.62 -37.84 -8.47
CA ALA A 169 -5.37 -38.66 -7.52
C ALA A 169 -6.86 -38.81 -7.89
N GLY A 170 -7.34 -38.05 -8.87
CA GLY A 170 -8.74 -38.02 -9.32
C GLY A 170 -8.92 -37.06 -10.50
N GLN A 171 -10.16 -36.84 -10.91
CA GLN A 171 -10.50 -35.97 -12.05
C GLN A 171 -10.71 -34.51 -11.66
N ARG A 172 -10.79 -34.19 -10.37
CA ARG A 172 -11.02 -32.83 -9.88
C ARG A 172 -9.89 -32.37 -8.97
N VAL A 173 -9.62 -31.07 -9.01
CA VAL A 173 -8.59 -30.40 -8.21
C VAL A 173 -9.18 -29.21 -7.45
N HIS A 174 -8.63 -28.94 -6.27
CA HIS A 174 -8.90 -27.71 -5.54
C HIS A 174 -8.07 -26.60 -6.18
N VAL A 175 -8.73 -25.48 -6.52
CA VAL A 175 -8.09 -24.33 -7.16
C VAL A 175 -8.21 -23.13 -6.23
N ILE A 176 -7.10 -22.44 -6.03
CA ILE A 176 -7.04 -21.13 -5.36
C ILE A 176 -7.11 -20.09 -6.47
N GLY A 177 -8.23 -19.38 -6.57
CA GLY A 177 -8.38 -18.32 -7.57
C GLY A 177 -7.97 -16.97 -7.01
N GLY A 178 -7.20 -16.21 -7.79
CA GLY A 178 -6.85 -14.83 -7.46
C GLY A 178 -7.92 -13.84 -7.96
N LEU A 179 -8.19 -12.79 -7.16
CA LEU A 179 -9.14 -11.74 -7.50
C LEU A 179 -8.42 -10.46 -7.94
N GLY A 180 -8.04 -10.36 -9.21
CA GLY A 180 -7.46 -9.14 -9.80
C GLY A 180 -6.35 -8.51 -8.94
N ASP A 181 -6.48 -7.21 -8.63
CA ASP A 181 -5.54 -6.44 -7.81
C ASP A 181 -5.85 -6.53 -6.30
N GLN A 182 -6.19 -7.72 -5.81
CA GLN A 182 -6.42 -7.99 -4.40
C GLN A 182 -5.65 -9.25 -3.96
N VAL A 183 -5.30 -9.30 -2.68
CA VAL A 183 -4.69 -10.47 -2.04
C VAL A 183 -5.71 -11.51 -1.58
N VAL A 184 -7.00 -11.22 -1.74
CA VAL A 184 -8.09 -12.13 -1.39
C VAL A 184 -8.19 -13.22 -2.45
N THR A 185 -8.34 -14.46 -1.99
CA THR A 185 -8.49 -15.63 -2.85
C THR A 185 -9.84 -16.29 -2.67
N GLU A 186 -10.28 -16.96 -3.72
CA GLU A 186 -11.46 -17.81 -3.70
C GLU A 186 -11.07 -19.28 -3.77
N HIS A 187 -11.95 -20.14 -3.25
CA HIS A 187 -11.78 -21.57 -3.33
C HIS A 187 -12.75 -22.15 -4.36
N PHE A 188 -12.18 -22.80 -5.37
CA PHE A 188 -12.92 -23.52 -6.40
C PHE A 188 -12.56 -25.01 -6.42
N ILE A 189 -13.42 -25.78 -7.09
CA ILE A 189 -13.15 -27.15 -7.48
C ILE A 189 -13.41 -27.24 -8.98
N ASP A 190 -12.39 -27.61 -9.75
CA ASP A 190 -12.45 -27.69 -11.21
C ASP A 190 -11.93 -29.05 -11.71
N ASP A 191 -12.21 -29.38 -12.96
CA ASP A 191 -11.73 -30.57 -13.64
C ASP A 191 -10.24 -30.42 -13.98
N ALA A 192 -9.43 -31.40 -13.57
CA ALA A 192 -8.01 -31.42 -13.84
C ALA A 192 -7.74 -31.83 -15.30
N LEU A 193 -6.85 -31.12 -15.98
CA LEU A 193 -6.26 -31.64 -17.22
C LEU A 193 -5.23 -32.70 -16.85
N ILE A 194 -5.50 -33.96 -17.22
CA ILE A 194 -4.64 -35.10 -16.88
C ILE A 194 -3.93 -35.60 -18.14
N VAL A 195 -2.60 -35.59 -18.10
CA VAL A 195 -1.75 -36.12 -19.18
C VAL A 195 -0.73 -37.08 -18.58
N GLY A 196 -0.74 -38.33 -19.04
CA GLY A 196 0.23 -39.33 -18.57
C GLY A 196 0.13 -39.67 -17.08
N GLY A 197 -1.04 -39.50 -16.46
CA GLY A 197 -1.26 -39.76 -15.03
C GLY A 197 -0.93 -38.59 -14.11
N GLU A 198 -0.54 -37.44 -14.66
CA GLU A 198 -0.20 -36.22 -13.93
C GLU A 198 -1.25 -35.12 -14.19
N ALA A 199 -1.59 -34.35 -13.16
CA ALA A 199 -2.33 -33.11 -13.31
C ALA A 199 -1.38 -32.04 -13.87
N VAL A 200 -1.74 -31.46 -15.01
CA VAL A 200 -0.96 -30.43 -15.70
C VAL A 200 -1.73 -29.11 -15.77
N SER A 201 -1.01 -28.01 -15.95
CA SER A 201 -1.61 -26.70 -16.18
C SER A 201 -2.48 -26.70 -17.43
N ASP A 202 -3.60 -25.98 -17.38
CA ASP A 202 -4.51 -25.73 -18.48
C ASP A 202 -4.69 -24.22 -18.69
N PRO A 203 -3.76 -23.55 -19.39
CA PRO A 203 -3.80 -22.11 -19.62
C PRO A 203 -5.03 -21.66 -20.41
N ALA A 204 -5.69 -22.55 -21.16
CA ALA A 204 -6.92 -22.21 -21.89
C ALA A 204 -8.11 -21.99 -20.94
N ARG A 205 -8.04 -22.54 -19.72
CA ARG A 205 -8.99 -22.34 -18.62
C ARG A 205 -8.42 -21.52 -17.47
N ASP A 206 -7.27 -20.88 -17.65
CA ASP A 206 -6.57 -20.11 -16.62
C ASP A 206 -6.24 -20.93 -15.35
N LEU A 207 -5.90 -22.22 -15.53
CA LEU A 207 -5.49 -23.11 -14.44
C LEU A 207 -3.98 -23.37 -14.50
N LEU A 208 -3.24 -22.87 -13.53
CA LEU A 208 -1.79 -23.05 -13.42
C LEU A 208 -1.43 -23.85 -12.16
N LYS A 209 -0.24 -24.43 -12.16
CA LYS A 209 0.33 -25.15 -11.01
C LYS A 209 1.36 -24.29 -10.29
#